data_AF-A0A1A8EEG5-F1
#
_entry.id   AF-A0A1A8EEG5-F1
#
_cell.length_a   1.000
_cell.length_b   1.000
_cell.length_c   1.000
_cell.angle_alpha   90.00
_cell.angle_beta   90.00
_cell.angle_gamma   90.00
#
_symmetry.space_group_name_H-M   'P 1'
#
loop_
_entity.id
_entity.type
_entity.pdbx_description
1 polymer ?
#
loop_
_entity_poly.entity_id
_entity_poly.type
_entity_poly.pdbx_seq_one_letter_code
_entity_poly.pdbx_strand_id
1 'polypeptide(L)'
;FVLSALDYADSSAYDKIVSHSRIRARKEGPNVCALQQVMGTKKKYFSTCRNWYHGSICGKKATVLYECCPGYMKLDGMLGCPAVAPIDHVYGSLGLVSATSTQNYADISKLKSEIEGPGSFTFFAPSNDAWDKLDSEVRAALVSNVNIELFNAMHYHMVNKRLLTKDLKNGLKVTSMYNDLGLHINHYSNGVVTVNCARIIYGNQVATNGVVHVIDRVITSVGNTIKDVIEVNEDLSTLSDMALSAELLDKLGQQGHFTLFAPTNDA
;
A
#
# COMPACT_ATOMS: atom_id res chain seq x y z
N PHE A 1 -16.68 -24.97 -35.15
CA PHE A 1 -15.96 -23.78 -34.65
C PHE A 1 -16.40 -23.51 -33.23
N VAL A 2 -15.62 -23.96 -32.25
CA VAL A 2 -15.86 -23.71 -30.83
C VAL A 2 -15.35 -22.30 -30.57
N LEU A 3 -16.27 -21.35 -30.34
CA LEU A 3 -15.95 -20.03 -29.84
C LEU A 3 -15.42 -20.20 -28.42
N SER A 4 -14.11 -20.02 -28.27
CA SER A 4 -13.42 -19.89 -27.00
C SER A 4 -14.07 -18.76 -26.20
N ALA A 5 -14.76 -19.11 -25.12
CA ALA A 5 -15.03 -18.19 -24.04
C ALA A 5 -13.67 -17.72 -23.52
N LEU A 6 -13.28 -16.50 -23.88
CA LEU A 6 -12.25 -15.78 -23.15
C LEU A 6 -12.79 -15.63 -21.73
N ASP A 7 -12.25 -16.42 -20.80
CA ASP A 7 -12.36 -16.17 -19.38
C ASP A 7 -12.02 -14.69 -19.15
N TYR A 8 -13.04 -13.87 -18.89
CA TYR A 8 -12.82 -12.55 -18.32
C TYR A 8 -12.27 -12.79 -16.93
N ALA A 9 -10.94 -12.87 -16.80
CA ALA A 9 -10.28 -12.80 -15.51
C ALA A 9 -10.82 -11.56 -14.78
N ASP A 10 -11.46 -11.76 -13.63
CA ASP A 10 -12.06 -10.69 -12.82
C ASP A 10 -10.99 -9.64 -12.50
N SER A 11 -11.06 -8.49 -13.19
CA SER A 11 -10.08 -7.41 -13.10
C SER A 11 -10.49 -6.43 -12.01
N SER A 12 -9.55 -6.12 -11.12
CA SER A 12 -9.81 -5.20 -10.01
C SER A 12 -9.95 -3.75 -10.48
N ALA A 13 -10.48 -2.87 -9.61
CA ALA A 13 -10.53 -1.44 -9.92
C ALA A 13 -9.13 -0.87 -10.18
N TYR A 14 -8.13 -1.33 -9.42
CA TYR A 14 -6.72 -1.04 -9.66
C TYR A 14 -6.27 -1.45 -11.08
N ASP A 15 -6.54 -2.69 -11.49
CA ASP A 15 -6.09 -3.22 -12.80
C ASP A 15 -6.69 -2.45 -13.97
N LYS A 16 -7.98 -2.07 -13.85
CA LYS A 16 -8.67 -1.24 -14.85
C LYS A 16 -8.00 0.13 -15.01
N ILE A 17 -7.58 0.75 -13.91
CA ILE A 17 -6.94 2.07 -13.96
C ILE A 17 -5.52 1.98 -14.51
N VAL A 18 -4.75 0.95 -14.15
CA VAL A 18 -3.42 0.73 -14.74
C VAL A 18 -3.54 0.48 -16.25
N SER A 19 -4.54 -0.30 -16.69
CA SER A 19 -4.82 -0.51 -18.11
C SER A 19 -5.12 0.82 -18.84
N HIS A 20 -5.98 1.66 -18.27
CA HIS A 20 -6.26 2.99 -18.82
C HIS A 20 -5.03 3.90 -18.83
N SER A 21 -4.19 3.83 -17.79
CA SER A 21 -2.92 4.56 -17.70
C SER A 21 -1.97 4.18 -18.84
N ARG A 22 -1.88 2.89 -19.18
CA ARG A 22 -1.11 2.38 -20.32
C ARG A 22 -1.64 2.90 -21.66
N ILE A 23 -2.96 2.95 -21.84
CA ILE A 23 -3.57 3.50 -23.06
C ILE A 23 -3.19 4.98 -23.26
N ARG A 24 -3.15 5.77 -22.17
CA ARG A 24 -2.76 7.19 -22.22
C ARG A 24 -1.29 7.39 -22.59
N ALA A 25 -0.42 6.48 -22.15
CA ALA A 25 1.01 6.52 -22.42
C ALA A 25 1.42 5.80 -23.72
N ARG A 26 0.48 5.33 -24.55
CA ARG A 26 0.77 4.55 -25.77
C ARG A 26 1.78 5.20 -26.73
N LYS A 27 1.90 6.53 -26.71
CA LYS A 27 2.83 7.28 -27.57
C LYS A 27 4.27 7.27 -27.04
N GLU A 28 4.45 7.05 -25.74
CA GLU A 28 5.77 7.03 -25.08
C GLU A 28 6.50 5.68 -25.24
N GLY A 29 5.81 4.67 -25.78
CA GLY A 29 6.37 3.36 -26.08
C GLY A 29 5.60 2.19 -25.45
N PRO A 30 6.05 0.96 -25.69
CA PRO A 30 5.43 -0.25 -25.13
C PRO A 30 5.53 -0.27 -23.60
N ASN A 31 4.47 -0.75 -22.94
CA ASN A 31 4.37 -0.94 -21.49
C ASN A 31 4.74 0.28 -20.62
N VAL A 32 4.59 1.48 -21.16
CA VAL A 32 4.67 2.73 -20.38
C VAL A 32 3.31 3.03 -19.79
N CYS A 33 3.29 3.55 -18.56
CA CYS A 33 2.12 3.99 -17.84
C CYS A 33 2.21 5.49 -17.56
N ALA A 34 1.07 6.16 -17.68
CA ALA A 34 0.93 7.57 -17.35
C ALA A 34 0.47 7.75 -15.89
N LEU A 35 1.26 8.45 -15.09
CA LEU A 35 0.96 8.79 -13.71
C LEU A 35 0.73 10.30 -13.57
N GLN A 36 -0.09 10.71 -12.62
CA GLN A 36 -0.21 12.11 -12.21
C GLN A 36 0.53 12.33 -10.90
N GLN A 37 1.45 13.29 -10.87
CA GLN A 37 2.13 13.75 -9.67
C GLN A 37 1.53 15.08 -9.22
N VAL A 38 1.15 15.17 -7.94
CA VAL A 38 0.60 16.42 -7.39
C VAL A 38 1.72 17.43 -7.18
N MET A 39 1.59 18.63 -7.76
CA MET A 39 2.58 19.69 -7.68
C MET A 39 2.92 20.04 -6.23
N GLY A 40 4.21 20.19 -5.95
CA GLY A 40 4.74 20.44 -4.60
C GLY A 40 4.79 19.20 -3.71
N THR A 41 4.52 18.00 -4.24
CA THR A 41 4.60 16.74 -3.49
C THR A 41 5.27 15.65 -4.32
N LYS A 42 5.74 14.58 -3.65
CA LYS A 42 6.18 13.33 -4.31
C LYS A 42 5.04 12.35 -4.59
N LYS A 43 3.77 12.72 -4.30
CA LYS A 43 2.63 11.80 -4.40
C LYS A 43 2.24 11.57 -5.87
N LYS A 44 2.39 10.33 -6.32
CA LYS A 44 2.03 9.86 -7.66
C LYS A 44 0.77 8.99 -7.61
N TYR A 45 -0.04 9.08 -8.66
CA TYR A 45 -1.30 8.37 -8.80
C TYR A 45 -1.50 7.83 -10.21
N PHE A 46 -1.91 6.56 -10.30
CA PHE A 46 -2.69 6.09 -11.45
C PHE A 46 -4.09 6.71 -11.32
N SER A 47 -4.41 7.68 -12.17
CA SER A 47 -5.64 8.46 -12.01
C SER A 47 -6.80 7.96 -12.88
N THR A 48 -8.02 8.10 -12.37
CA THR A 48 -9.25 7.86 -13.14
C THR A 48 -9.36 8.82 -14.33
N CYS A 49 -10.20 8.51 -15.31
CA CYS A 49 -10.39 9.39 -16.48
C CYS A 49 -10.90 10.79 -16.07
N ARG A 50 -11.80 10.87 -15.08
CA ARG A 50 -12.28 12.15 -14.55
C ARG A 50 -11.13 13.00 -14.03
N ASN A 51 -10.32 12.47 -13.11
CA ASN A 51 -9.21 13.23 -12.52
C ASN A 51 -8.12 13.60 -13.53
N TRP A 52 -7.89 12.73 -14.51
CA TRP A 52 -6.94 12.98 -15.58
C TRP A 52 -7.26 14.27 -16.35
N TYR A 53 -8.51 14.42 -16.82
CA TYR A 53 -8.92 15.58 -17.61
C TYR A 53 -9.06 16.87 -16.78
N HIS A 54 -9.33 16.75 -15.47
CA HIS A 54 -9.31 17.92 -14.58
C HIS A 54 -7.91 18.50 -14.36
N GLY A 55 -6.84 17.76 -14.64
CA GLY A 55 -5.46 18.23 -14.47
C GLY A 55 -5.08 18.60 -13.03
N SER A 56 -5.89 18.18 -12.06
CA SER A 56 -5.71 18.49 -10.65
C SER A 56 -6.16 17.31 -9.76
N ILE A 57 -5.52 17.19 -8.60
CA ILE A 57 -5.84 16.21 -7.57
C ILE A 57 -5.95 16.98 -6.26
N CYS A 58 -7.08 16.84 -5.57
CA CYS A 58 -7.37 17.57 -4.34
C CYS A 58 -7.18 19.09 -4.47
N GLY A 59 -7.63 19.68 -5.58
CA GLY A 59 -7.53 21.13 -5.85
C GLY A 59 -6.13 21.64 -6.21
N LYS A 60 -5.09 20.79 -6.16
CA LYS A 60 -3.73 21.13 -6.59
C LYS A 60 -3.48 20.65 -8.01
N LYS A 61 -2.80 21.47 -8.82
CA LYS A 61 -2.37 21.08 -10.18
C LYS A 61 -1.54 19.80 -10.13
N ALA A 62 -1.72 18.92 -11.11
CA ALA A 62 -0.95 17.70 -11.24
C ALA A 62 -0.22 17.65 -12.58
N THR A 63 1.06 17.27 -12.55
CA THR A 63 1.86 17.03 -13.75
C THR A 63 1.77 15.58 -14.17
N VAL A 64 1.86 15.33 -15.47
CA VAL A 64 1.91 13.99 -16.02
C VAL A 64 3.35 13.50 -16.01
N LEU A 65 3.55 12.28 -15.51
CA LEU A 65 4.79 11.52 -15.57
C LEU A 65 4.58 10.23 -16.36
N TYR A 66 5.65 9.75 -16.97
CA TYR A 66 5.67 8.49 -17.72
C TYR A 66 6.73 7.57 -17.15
N GLU A 67 6.28 6.42 -16.65
CA GLU A 67 7.13 5.40 -16.03
C GLU A 67 6.74 4.03 -16.57
N CYS A 68 7.58 3.02 -16.36
CA CYS A 68 7.20 1.66 -16.73
C CYS A 68 5.98 1.22 -15.92
N CYS A 69 5.04 0.56 -16.60
CA CYS A 69 3.94 -0.09 -15.90
C CYS A 69 4.50 -1.18 -14.96
N PRO A 70 3.77 -1.52 -13.87
CA PRO A 70 4.19 -2.57 -12.97
C PRO A 70 4.53 -3.88 -13.70
N GLY A 71 5.70 -4.45 -13.42
CA GLY A 71 6.21 -5.67 -14.04
C GLY A 71 7.02 -5.47 -15.33
N TYR A 72 7.28 -4.23 -15.76
CA TYR A 72 8.09 -3.93 -16.95
C TYR A 72 9.28 -3.02 -16.62
N MET A 73 10.32 -3.09 -17.45
CA MET A 73 11.53 -2.29 -17.29
C MET A 73 12.01 -1.71 -18.63
N LYS A 74 12.82 -0.65 -18.53
CA LYS A 74 13.51 -0.04 -19.68
C LYS A 74 14.69 -0.92 -20.10
N LEU A 75 15.02 -0.86 -21.38
CA LEU A 75 16.27 -1.36 -21.93
C LEU A 75 17.03 -0.20 -22.56
N ASP A 76 18.35 -0.17 -22.38
CA ASP A 76 19.18 0.91 -22.90
C ASP A 76 19.06 1.02 -24.43
N GLY A 77 18.88 2.25 -24.91
CA GLY A 77 18.69 2.54 -26.33
C GLY A 77 17.32 2.18 -26.91
N MET A 78 16.38 1.64 -26.11
CA MET A 78 15.03 1.32 -26.57
C MET A 78 13.96 2.29 -26.05
N LEU A 79 12.94 2.54 -26.87
CA LEU A 79 11.80 3.39 -26.50
C LEU A 79 10.85 2.64 -25.55
N GLY A 80 10.36 3.33 -24.52
CA GLY A 80 9.40 2.80 -23.55
C GLY A 80 9.99 1.76 -22.62
N CYS A 81 9.22 0.71 -22.33
CA CYS A 81 9.57 -0.37 -21.41
C CYS A 81 9.35 -1.74 -22.08
N PRO A 82 10.20 -2.11 -23.05
CA PRO A 82 9.97 -3.29 -23.89
C PRO A 82 10.19 -4.62 -23.14
N ALA A 83 10.96 -4.60 -22.05
CA ALA A 83 11.28 -5.81 -21.28
C ALA A 83 10.33 -6.03 -20.12
N VAL A 84 10.05 -7.29 -19.83
CA VAL A 84 9.42 -7.71 -18.57
C VAL A 84 10.50 -7.66 -17.48
N ALA A 85 10.16 -7.10 -16.32
CA ALA A 85 11.06 -7.10 -15.18
C ALA A 85 11.40 -8.55 -14.79
N PRO A 86 12.67 -8.87 -14.47
CA PRO A 86 13.03 -10.21 -14.03
C PRO A 86 12.21 -10.59 -12.80
N ILE A 87 11.82 -11.86 -12.72
CA ILE A 87 11.20 -12.39 -11.52
C ILE A 87 12.33 -12.84 -10.60
N ASP A 88 12.25 -12.43 -9.34
CA ASP A 88 13.17 -12.82 -8.29
C ASP A 88 12.36 -13.28 -7.07
N HIS A 89 13.01 -13.80 -6.03
CA HIS A 89 12.34 -14.00 -4.74
C HIS A 89 11.91 -12.66 -4.13
N VAL A 90 11.09 -12.72 -3.08
CA VAL A 90 10.51 -11.52 -2.45
C VAL A 90 11.59 -10.54 -2.02
N TYR A 91 12.72 -10.99 -1.46
CA TYR A 91 13.84 -10.11 -1.11
C TYR A 91 14.44 -9.36 -2.30
N GLY A 92 14.74 -10.04 -3.42
CA GLY A 92 15.30 -9.40 -4.62
C GLY A 92 14.29 -8.47 -5.29
N SER A 93 13.01 -8.84 -5.25
CA SER A 93 11.91 -8.03 -5.75
C SER A 93 11.77 -6.68 -5.03
N LEU A 94 12.18 -6.56 -3.76
CA LEU A 94 12.24 -5.27 -3.05
C LEU A 94 13.18 -4.28 -3.76
N GLY A 95 14.33 -4.76 -4.25
CA GLY A 95 15.28 -3.95 -5.02
C GLY A 95 14.71 -3.53 -6.38
N LEU A 96 14.02 -4.45 -7.07
CA LEU A 96 13.38 -4.17 -8.37
C LEU A 96 12.33 -3.05 -8.30
N VAL A 97 11.61 -2.95 -7.17
CA VAL A 97 10.61 -1.89 -6.93
C VAL A 97 11.16 -0.68 -6.18
N SER A 98 12.49 -0.57 -6.07
CA SER A 98 13.17 0.54 -5.38
C SER A 98 12.80 0.71 -3.89
N ALA A 99 12.34 -0.35 -3.22
CA ALA A 99 12.08 -0.38 -1.77
C ALA A 99 13.36 -0.74 -1.00
N THR A 100 14.46 -0.04 -1.28
CA THR A 100 15.81 -0.38 -0.79
C THR A 100 15.94 -0.29 0.73
N SER A 101 15.25 0.64 1.39
CA SER A 101 15.26 0.73 2.86
C SER A 101 14.64 -0.53 3.48
N THR A 102 13.51 -0.98 2.94
CA THR A 102 12.84 -2.22 3.36
C THR A 102 13.71 -3.45 3.07
N GLN A 103 14.40 -3.47 1.93
CA GLN A 103 15.36 -4.53 1.60
C GLN A 103 16.50 -4.60 2.62
N ASN A 104 17.09 -3.46 2.97
CA ASN A 104 18.15 -3.38 3.99
C ASN A 104 17.64 -3.80 5.37
N TYR A 105 16.43 -3.39 5.76
CA TYR A 105 15.83 -3.80 7.03
C TYR A 105 15.51 -5.30 7.07
N ALA A 106 15.15 -5.91 5.96
CA ALA A 106 14.98 -7.36 5.87
C ALA A 106 16.33 -8.10 6.02
N ASP A 107 17.42 -7.51 5.51
CA ASP A 107 18.78 -8.07 5.63
C ASP A 107 19.26 -8.06 7.08
N ILE A 108 19.17 -6.91 7.77
CA ILE A 108 19.68 -6.79 9.15
C ILE A 108 18.76 -7.44 10.21
N SER A 109 17.49 -7.69 9.91
CA SER A 109 16.54 -8.33 10.83
C SER A 109 16.50 -9.86 10.74
N LYS A 110 17.37 -10.48 9.92
CA LYS A 110 17.37 -11.93 9.60
C LYS A 110 16.14 -12.43 8.83
N LEU A 111 15.26 -11.53 8.39
CA LEU A 111 14.11 -11.88 7.56
C LEU A 111 14.53 -12.39 6.18
N LYS A 112 15.66 -11.90 5.65
CA LYS A 112 16.16 -12.24 4.30
C LYS A 112 16.10 -13.73 3.98
N SER A 113 16.67 -14.59 4.81
CA SER A 113 16.72 -16.03 4.54
C SER A 113 15.33 -16.67 4.41
N GLU A 114 14.33 -16.15 5.12
CA GLU A 114 12.95 -16.64 5.04
C GLU A 114 12.30 -16.22 3.72
N ILE A 115 12.44 -14.95 3.33
CA ILE A 115 11.82 -14.41 2.11
C ILE A 115 12.63 -14.67 0.82
N GLU A 116 13.82 -15.25 0.93
CA GLU A 116 14.54 -15.93 -0.16
C GLU A 116 14.15 -17.41 -0.27
N GLY A 117 13.76 -18.01 0.85
CA GLY A 117 13.43 -19.43 0.98
C GLY A 117 12.08 -19.85 0.37
N PRO A 118 11.74 -21.14 0.52
CA PRO A 118 10.48 -21.67 0.04
C PRO A 118 9.29 -21.08 0.81
N GLY A 119 8.22 -20.78 0.10
CA GLY A 119 7.01 -20.20 0.70
C GLY A 119 6.18 -19.47 -0.34
N SER A 120 5.08 -18.88 0.14
CA SER A 120 4.23 -18.00 -0.66
C SER A 120 3.88 -16.80 0.19
N PHE A 121 4.50 -15.65 -0.09
CA PHE A 121 4.38 -14.47 0.75
C PHE A 121 3.68 -13.32 0.00
N THR A 122 3.00 -12.47 0.75
CA THR A 122 2.67 -11.10 0.32
C THR A 122 3.40 -10.14 1.21
N PHE A 123 4.21 -9.27 0.63
CA PHE A 123 4.94 -8.24 1.37
C PHE A 123 4.37 -6.86 1.02
N PHE A 124 3.73 -6.21 1.99
CA PHE A 124 3.39 -4.79 1.92
C PHE A 124 4.62 -3.94 2.29
N ALA A 125 5.57 -3.82 1.38
CA ALA A 125 6.86 -3.16 1.60
C ALA A 125 6.72 -1.64 1.71
N PRO A 126 7.08 -1.00 2.84
CA PRO A 126 7.13 0.46 2.89
C PRO A 126 8.15 1.02 1.88
N SER A 127 7.80 2.12 1.23
CA SER A 127 8.74 2.86 0.38
C SER A 127 9.84 3.55 1.20
N ASN A 128 10.92 3.98 0.55
CA ASN A 128 11.95 4.78 1.21
C ASN A 128 11.37 6.05 1.85
N ASP A 129 10.53 6.78 1.12
CA ASP A 129 9.81 7.95 1.63
C ASP A 129 8.87 7.61 2.80
N ALA A 130 8.42 6.35 2.95
CA ALA A 130 7.61 5.92 4.10
C ALA A 130 8.45 5.78 5.36
N TRP A 131 9.65 5.19 5.25
CA TRP A 131 10.61 5.09 6.33
C TRP A 131 11.18 6.44 6.77
N ASP A 132 11.34 7.37 5.84
CA ASP A 132 11.82 8.72 6.14
C ASP A 132 10.77 9.60 6.82
N LYS A 133 9.48 9.28 6.66
CA LYS A 133 8.37 9.94 7.37
C LYS A 133 8.08 9.33 8.73
N LEU A 134 8.61 8.14 9.02
CA LEU A 134 8.46 7.54 10.32
C LEU A 134 9.18 8.42 11.35
N ASP A 135 8.55 8.62 12.51
CA ASP A 135 9.18 9.35 13.60
C ASP A 135 10.59 8.81 13.90
N SER A 136 11.54 9.72 14.12
CA SER A 136 12.95 9.34 14.25
C SER A 136 13.21 8.50 15.50
N GLU A 137 12.48 8.74 16.59
CA GLU A 137 12.62 7.97 17.83
C GLU A 137 12.05 6.56 17.64
N VAL A 138 10.88 6.45 17.01
CA VAL A 138 10.28 5.16 16.65
C VAL A 138 11.19 4.37 15.71
N ARG A 139 11.74 5.03 14.67
CA ARG A 139 12.67 4.41 13.73
C ARG A 139 13.94 3.94 14.45
N ALA A 140 14.50 4.75 15.34
CA ALA A 140 15.68 4.39 16.12
C ALA A 140 15.41 3.21 17.05
N ALA A 141 14.25 3.18 17.71
CA ALA A 141 13.82 2.07 18.56
C ALA A 141 13.78 0.74 17.79
N LEU A 142 13.18 0.73 16.59
CA LEU A 142 13.15 -0.46 15.72
C LEU A 142 14.56 -0.94 15.36
N VAL A 143 15.43 -0.02 14.94
CA VAL A 143 16.80 -0.36 14.50
C VAL A 143 17.72 -0.72 15.67
N SER A 144 17.44 -0.25 16.88
CA SER A 144 18.21 -0.61 18.08
C SER A 144 18.03 -2.08 18.48
N ASN A 145 16.89 -2.69 18.12
CA ASN A 145 16.57 -4.08 18.43
C ASN A 145 16.13 -4.83 17.16
N VAL A 146 17.09 -5.01 16.24
CA VAL A 146 16.82 -5.57 14.91
C VAL A 146 16.26 -6.99 14.93
N ASN A 147 16.67 -7.82 15.90
CA ASN A 147 16.30 -9.23 15.94
C ASN A 147 14.87 -9.47 16.46
N ILE A 148 14.28 -8.50 17.15
CA ILE A 148 12.96 -8.63 17.76
C ILE A 148 12.04 -7.57 17.19
N GLU A 149 12.28 -6.29 17.48
CA GLU A 149 11.35 -5.20 17.13
C GLU A 149 11.26 -5.01 15.62
N LEU A 150 12.41 -4.88 14.94
CA LEU A 150 12.40 -4.74 13.48
C LEU A 150 11.86 -6.00 12.80
N PHE A 151 12.28 -7.19 13.24
CA PHE A 151 11.79 -8.46 12.70
C PHE A 151 10.26 -8.59 12.82
N ASN A 152 9.71 -8.28 13.99
CA ASN A 152 8.28 -8.30 14.26
C ASN A 152 7.53 -7.25 13.43
N ALA A 153 8.06 -6.03 13.35
CA ALA A 153 7.50 -4.98 12.53
C ALA A 153 7.45 -5.39 11.05
N MET A 154 8.51 -6.02 10.53
CA MET A 154 8.54 -6.51 9.15
C MET A 154 7.57 -7.67 8.92
N HIS A 155 7.46 -8.61 9.86
CA HIS A 155 6.45 -9.67 9.82
C HIS A 155 5.02 -9.14 9.84
N TYR A 156 4.77 -8.03 10.54
CA TYR A 156 3.46 -7.37 10.53
C TYR A 156 3.09 -6.83 9.13
N HIS A 157 4.08 -6.48 8.31
CA HIS A 157 3.88 -6.07 6.91
C HIS A 157 3.71 -7.26 5.96
N MET A 158 3.74 -8.49 6.45
CA MET A 158 3.75 -9.70 5.63
C MET A 158 2.53 -10.59 5.89
N VAL A 159 2.18 -11.38 4.88
CA VAL A 159 1.12 -12.40 4.92
C VAL A 159 1.67 -13.69 4.33
N ASN A 160 1.38 -14.84 4.94
CA ASN A 160 1.82 -16.18 4.53
C ASN A 160 1.00 -16.78 3.35
N LYS A 161 0.61 -15.95 2.39
CA LYS A 161 0.02 -16.35 1.11
C LYS A 161 0.21 -15.24 0.09
N ARG A 162 0.22 -15.58 -1.20
CA ARG A 162 0.20 -14.61 -2.30
C ARG A 162 -1.19 -14.00 -2.49
N LEU A 163 -1.28 -12.67 -2.39
CA LEU A 163 -2.49 -11.86 -2.58
C LEU A 163 -2.20 -10.74 -3.58
N LEU A 164 -2.80 -10.79 -4.76
CA LEU A 164 -2.75 -9.69 -5.73
C LEU A 164 -3.80 -8.63 -5.39
N THR A 165 -3.72 -7.44 -6.00
CA THR A 165 -4.70 -6.36 -5.78
C THR A 165 -6.14 -6.77 -6.05
N LYS A 166 -6.38 -7.77 -6.92
CA LYS A 166 -7.70 -8.35 -7.18
C LYS A 166 -8.26 -9.17 -6.01
N ASP A 167 -7.39 -9.72 -5.19
CA ASP A 167 -7.72 -10.51 -4.01
C ASP A 167 -7.93 -9.61 -2.79
N LEU A 168 -7.36 -8.39 -2.82
CA LEU A 168 -7.51 -7.32 -1.83
C LEU A 168 -8.87 -6.62 -1.95
N LYS A 169 -9.95 -7.31 -1.59
CA LYS A 169 -11.33 -6.77 -1.62
C LYS A 169 -11.56 -5.76 -0.49
N ASN A 170 -12.51 -4.84 -0.69
CA ASN A 170 -12.85 -3.82 0.29
C ASN A 170 -13.41 -4.43 1.59
N GLY A 171 -12.94 -3.97 2.75
CA GLY A 171 -13.35 -4.47 4.07
C GLY A 171 -12.69 -5.79 4.45
N LEU A 172 -11.79 -6.34 3.63
CA LEU A 172 -11.10 -7.59 3.94
C LEU A 172 -10.15 -7.39 5.13
N LYS A 173 -10.24 -8.29 6.11
CA LYS A 173 -9.24 -8.43 7.18
C LYS A 173 -8.34 -9.62 6.86
N VAL A 174 -7.03 -9.38 6.74
CA VAL A 174 -6.03 -10.42 6.46
C VAL A 174 -5.15 -10.60 7.70
N THR A 175 -4.83 -11.83 8.06
CA THR A 175 -3.90 -12.14 9.14
C THR A 175 -2.46 -11.88 8.69
N SER A 176 -1.72 -11.05 9.44
CA SER A 176 -0.28 -10.85 9.22
C SER A 176 0.53 -12.03 9.74
N MET A 177 1.83 -12.08 9.41
CA MET A 177 2.75 -13.09 9.94
C MET A 177 3.25 -12.78 11.36
N TYR A 178 2.80 -11.69 11.98
CA TYR A 178 3.15 -11.34 13.36
C TYR A 178 1.95 -11.48 14.30
N ASN A 179 2.02 -12.43 15.24
CA ASN A 179 1.02 -12.66 16.30
C ASN A 179 -0.45 -12.69 15.82
N ASP A 180 -0.67 -13.19 14.60
CA ASP A 180 -1.97 -13.20 13.92
C ASP A 180 -2.69 -11.84 13.89
N LEU A 181 -1.94 -10.74 13.99
CA LEU A 181 -2.51 -9.41 14.01
C LEU A 181 -3.14 -9.08 12.65
N GLY A 182 -4.28 -8.41 12.69
CA GLY A 182 -5.07 -8.09 11.50
C GLY A 182 -4.48 -6.95 10.69
N LEU A 183 -4.54 -7.11 9.37
CA LEU A 183 -4.33 -6.10 8.34
C LEU A 183 -5.67 -5.75 7.71
N HIS A 184 -6.04 -4.48 7.77
CA HIS A 184 -7.32 -3.98 7.28
C HIS A 184 -7.16 -3.45 5.86
N ILE A 185 -7.84 -4.10 4.91
CA ILE A 185 -7.76 -3.78 3.48
C ILE A 185 -9.00 -2.99 3.05
N ASN A 186 -8.78 -1.86 2.38
CA ASN A 186 -9.83 -1.11 1.69
C ASN A 186 -9.50 -0.97 0.21
N HIS A 187 -10.52 -1.14 -0.64
CA HIS A 187 -10.38 -1.05 -2.09
C HIS A 187 -11.48 -0.13 -2.62
N TYR A 188 -11.07 1.05 -3.06
CA TYR A 188 -11.97 2.09 -3.50
C TYR A 188 -12.27 1.96 -5.01
N SER A 189 -13.43 2.44 -5.44
CA SER A 189 -13.85 2.42 -6.85
C SER A 189 -12.95 3.24 -7.78
N ASN A 190 -12.20 4.18 -7.22
CA ASN A 190 -11.15 4.94 -7.91
C ASN A 190 -9.81 4.19 -8.01
N GLY A 191 -9.81 2.88 -7.73
CA GLY A 191 -8.67 1.95 -7.82
C GLY A 191 -7.57 2.15 -6.78
N VAL A 192 -7.77 3.05 -5.82
CA VAL A 192 -6.89 3.13 -4.64
C VAL A 192 -7.12 1.89 -3.78
N VAL A 193 -6.02 1.23 -3.42
CA VAL A 193 -6.02 0.13 -2.44
C VAL A 193 -5.18 0.57 -1.24
N THR A 194 -5.67 0.28 -0.04
CA THR A 194 -4.97 0.60 1.21
C THR A 194 -4.90 -0.60 2.14
N VAL A 195 -3.81 -0.69 2.91
CA VAL A 195 -3.62 -1.60 4.05
C VAL A 195 -3.36 -0.75 5.29
N ASN A 196 -4.19 -0.88 6.32
CA ASN A 196 -4.18 0.00 7.51
C ASN A 196 -4.07 1.49 7.12
N CYS A 197 -4.86 1.91 6.13
CA CYS A 197 -4.83 3.25 5.53
C CYS A 197 -3.52 3.68 4.84
N ALA A 198 -2.47 2.85 4.82
CA ALA A 198 -1.31 3.05 3.97
C ALA A 198 -1.67 2.63 2.54
N ARG A 199 -1.45 3.52 1.57
CA ARG A 199 -1.85 3.29 0.18
C ARG A 199 -0.77 2.49 -0.55
N ILE A 200 -1.21 1.52 -1.35
CA ILE A 200 -0.34 0.83 -2.31
C ILE A 200 -0.01 1.79 -3.45
N ILE A 201 1.26 2.17 -3.56
CA ILE A 201 1.78 3.06 -4.62
C ILE A 201 2.29 2.29 -5.83
N TYR A 202 2.75 1.05 -5.62
CA TYR A 202 3.14 0.13 -6.67
C TYR A 202 2.65 -1.26 -6.27
N GLY A 203 1.63 -1.78 -6.96
CA GLY A 203 1.05 -3.09 -6.67
C GLY A 203 1.47 -4.16 -7.66
N ASN A 204 1.36 -5.42 -7.24
CA ASN A 204 1.52 -6.63 -8.04
C ASN A 204 2.93 -6.88 -8.61
N GLN A 205 4.01 -6.57 -7.85
CA GLN A 205 5.32 -7.09 -8.23
C GLN A 205 5.36 -8.59 -7.94
N VAL A 206 5.25 -9.42 -8.97
CA VAL A 206 5.31 -10.88 -8.81
C VAL A 206 6.74 -11.30 -8.48
N ALA A 207 6.86 -12.16 -7.48
CA ALA A 207 8.10 -12.81 -7.06
C ALA A 207 7.99 -14.34 -7.25
N THR A 208 9.10 -15.06 -7.25
CA THR A 208 9.13 -16.53 -7.38
C THR A 208 8.41 -17.24 -6.23
N ASN A 209 8.51 -16.67 -5.03
CA ASN A 209 7.90 -17.17 -3.79
C ASN A 209 6.85 -16.19 -3.21
N GLY A 210 6.24 -15.33 -4.03
CA GLY A 210 5.24 -14.38 -3.51
C GLY A 210 4.87 -13.19 -4.40
N VAL A 211 4.54 -12.09 -3.74
CA VAL A 211 4.24 -10.80 -4.36
C VAL A 211 4.65 -9.64 -3.42
N VAL A 212 5.18 -8.57 -3.99
CA VAL A 212 5.47 -7.31 -3.28
C VAL A 212 4.50 -6.22 -3.71
N HIS A 213 3.95 -5.50 -2.73
CA HIS A 213 3.20 -4.26 -2.91
C HIS A 213 3.91 -3.14 -2.14
N VAL A 214 4.34 -2.10 -2.82
CA VAL A 214 4.97 -0.95 -2.17
C VAL A 214 3.90 -0.04 -1.58
N ILE A 215 4.04 0.33 -0.30
CA ILE A 215 3.11 1.21 0.43
C ILE A 215 3.75 2.55 0.83
N ASP A 216 2.93 3.59 0.99
CA ASP A 216 3.40 4.97 1.26
C ASP A 216 3.60 5.34 2.73
N ARG A 217 3.38 4.38 3.66
CA ARG A 217 3.58 4.54 5.10
C ARG A 217 3.98 3.21 5.74
N VAL A 218 4.80 3.25 6.79
CA VAL A 218 5.03 2.09 7.68
C VAL A 218 3.75 1.83 8.47
N ILE A 219 3.24 0.60 8.45
CA ILE A 219 2.02 0.24 9.18
C ILE A 219 2.35 -0.26 10.58
N THR A 220 1.48 0.07 11.53
CA THR A 220 1.55 -0.36 12.92
C THR A 220 0.30 -1.15 13.28
N SER A 221 0.40 -1.95 14.34
CA SER A 221 -0.73 -2.72 14.84
C SER A 221 -1.86 -1.80 15.28
N VAL A 222 -3.08 -2.21 14.93
CA VAL A 222 -4.30 -1.52 15.35
C VAL A 222 -4.99 -2.43 16.36
N GLY A 223 -4.89 -2.07 17.65
CA GLY A 223 -5.54 -2.80 18.75
C GLY A 223 -6.75 -2.07 19.34
N ASN A 224 -6.77 -0.74 19.21
CA ASN A 224 -7.75 0.12 19.88
C ASN A 224 -8.98 0.33 19.00
N THR A 225 -10.15 0.39 19.62
CA THR A 225 -11.40 0.84 19.01
C THR A 225 -11.46 2.36 18.93
N ILE A 226 -12.47 2.91 18.25
CA ILE A 226 -12.66 4.38 18.21
C ILE A 226 -12.95 4.91 19.63
N LYS A 227 -13.72 4.16 20.42
CA LYS A 227 -13.97 4.47 21.84
C LYS A 227 -12.66 4.59 22.64
N ASP A 228 -11.80 3.58 22.56
CA ASP A 228 -10.54 3.57 23.33
C ASP A 228 -9.64 4.76 22.97
N VAL A 229 -9.62 5.15 21.69
CA VAL A 229 -8.83 6.31 21.22
C VAL A 229 -9.40 7.63 21.76
N ILE A 230 -10.73 7.78 21.82
CA ILE A 230 -11.37 8.99 22.36
C ILE A 230 -11.14 9.10 23.88
N GLU A 231 -11.22 7.98 24.60
CA GLU A 231 -11.07 7.98 26.07
C GLU A 231 -9.64 8.28 26.54
N VAL A 232 -8.63 7.91 25.75
CA VAL A 232 -7.20 8.09 26.12
C VAL A 232 -6.63 9.43 25.64
N ASN A 233 -7.16 10.01 24.57
CA ASN A 233 -6.60 11.21 23.98
C ASN A 233 -7.12 12.48 24.69
N GLU A 234 -6.22 13.17 25.41
CA GLU A 234 -6.54 14.41 26.13
C GLU A 234 -7.10 15.51 25.22
N ASP A 235 -6.68 15.58 23.95
CA ASP A 235 -7.18 16.56 22.97
C ASP A 235 -8.64 16.31 22.54
N LEU A 236 -9.22 15.16 22.93
CA LEU A 236 -10.59 14.76 22.61
C LEU A 236 -11.50 14.69 23.84
N SER A 237 -11.08 15.23 24.99
CA SER A 237 -11.85 15.15 26.24
C SER A 237 -13.27 15.70 26.12
N THR A 238 -13.46 16.84 25.45
CA THR A 238 -14.79 17.43 25.25
C THR A 238 -15.68 16.53 24.37
N LEU A 239 -15.11 15.93 23.33
CA LEU A 239 -15.82 14.95 22.50
C LEU A 239 -16.22 13.72 23.31
N SER A 240 -15.34 13.23 24.19
CA SER A 240 -15.61 12.08 25.06
C SER A 240 -16.83 12.32 25.96
N ASP A 241 -16.88 13.47 26.64
CA ASP A 241 -18.00 13.85 27.53
C ASP A 241 -19.33 13.97 26.77
N MET A 242 -19.29 14.58 25.58
CA MET A 242 -20.46 14.72 24.71
C MET A 242 -20.94 13.37 24.17
N ALA A 243 -20.00 12.53 23.72
CA ALA A 243 -20.32 11.21 23.18
C ALA A 243 -20.89 10.27 24.26
N LEU A 244 -20.42 10.41 25.51
CA LEU A 244 -20.98 9.69 26.66
C LEU A 244 -22.41 10.14 26.95
N SER A 245 -22.64 11.46 27.02
CA SER A 245 -23.97 12.03 27.27
C SER A 245 -24.99 11.71 26.17
N ALA A 246 -24.51 11.52 24.93
CA ALA A 246 -25.33 11.15 23.78
C ALA A 246 -25.50 9.63 23.57
N GLU A 247 -24.98 8.80 24.49
CA GLU A 247 -24.98 7.32 24.39
C GLU A 247 -24.37 6.81 23.06
N LEU A 248 -23.44 7.58 22.47
CA LEU A 248 -22.79 7.25 21.21
C LEU A 248 -21.51 6.44 21.44
N LEU A 249 -20.88 6.61 22.60
CA LEU A 249 -19.58 6.02 22.91
C LEU A 249 -19.58 4.49 22.80
N ASP A 250 -20.66 3.84 23.24
CA ASP A 250 -20.78 2.38 23.16
C ASP A 250 -20.91 1.88 21.72
N LYS A 251 -21.56 2.64 20.83
CA LYS A 251 -21.61 2.30 19.40
C LYS A 251 -20.22 2.41 18.76
N LEU A 252 -19.39 3.35 19.20
CA LEU A 252 -18.03 3.55 18.71
C LEU A 252 -17.05 2.46 19.22
N GLY A 253 -17.41 1.71 20.25
CA GLY A 253 -16.68 0.53 20.72
C GLY A 253 -17.08 -0.78 20.03
N GLN A 254 -18.19 -0.80 19.30
CA GLN A 254 -18.67 -2.00 18.62
C GLN A 254 -17.90 -2.30 17.34
N GLN A 255 -17.90 -3.58 16.93
CA GLN A 255 -17.33 -3.96 15.64
C GLN A 255 -18.08 -3.29 14.51
N GLY A 256 -17.35 -2.62 13.62
CA GLY A 256 -17.90 -2.01 12.43
C GLY A 256 -16.86 -1.22 11.64
N HIS A 257 -17.25 -0.77 10.46
CA HIS A 257 -16.44 0.08 9.59
C HIS A 257 -16.98 1.50 9.63
N PHE A 258 -16.44 2.30 10.54
CA PHE A 258 -16.85 3.69 10.74
C PHE A 258 -15.76 4.67 10.28
N THR A 259 -16.17 5.90 10.02
CA THR A 259 -15.26 7.04 9.85
C THR A 259 -15.77 8.15 10.74
N LEU A 260 -15.02 8.47 11.78
CA LEU A 260 -15.33 9.55 12.70
C LEU A 260 -14.43 10.75 12.39
N PHE A 261 -15.04 11.90 12.13
CA PHE A 261 -14.34 13.19 12.13
C PHE A 261 -14.41 13.72 13.56
N ALA A 262 -13.41 13.36 14.38
CA ALA A 262 -13.37 13.72 15.79
C ALA A 262 -12.95 15.20 15.97
N PRO A 263 -13.83 16.09 16.46
CA PRO A 263 -13.43 17.45 16.81
C PRO A 263 -12.49 17.43 18.02
N THR A 264 -11.42 18.22 17.93
CA THR A 264 -10.53 18.50 19.07
C THR A 264 -11.20 19.46 20.04
N ASN A 265 -10.68 19.57 21.27
CA ASN A 265 -11.15 20.54 22.27
C ASN A 265 -11.15 22.00 21.75
N ASP A 266 -10.24 22.33 20.84
CA ASP A 266 -10.12 23.68 20.24
C ASP A 266 -11.15 23.99 19.13
N ALA A 267 -11.85 22.98 18.60
CA ALA A 267 -12.74 23.11 17.44
C ALA A 267 -14.15 23.57 17.84
#